data_AF-X7ZBQ4-F1
#
_entry.id   AF-X7ZBQ4-F1
#
_cell.length_a   1.000
_cell.length_b   1.000
_cell.length_c   1.000
_cell.angle_alpha   90.00
_cell.angle_beta   90.00
_cell.angle_gamma   90.00
#
_symmetry.space_group_name_H-M   'P 1'
#
loop_
_entity.id
_entity.type
_entity.pdbx_description
1 polymer ?
#
loop_
_entity_poly.entity_id
_entity_poly.type
_entity_poly.pdbx_seq_one_letter_code
_entity_poly.pdbx_strand_id
1 'polypeptide(L)' 'MATKTLSIDLEAYERLRAARRSPTESFSQVIKRAHWRNEAPTAAALLDALTGRSSATFRSTELAA' A
#
# COMPACT_ATOMS: atom_id res chain seq x y z
N MET A 1 8.65 -10.10 26.58
CA MET A 1 8.44 -9.97 25.12
C MET A 1 9.30 -11.00 24.43
N ALA A 2 8.71 -11.88 23.62
CA ALA A 2 9.49 -12.77 22.78
C ALA A 2 9.94 -12.02 21.52
N THR A 3 11.24 -11.70 21.45
CA THR A 3 11.83 -11.12 20.23
C THR A 3 12.39 -12.27 19.40
N LYS A 4 12.04 -12.30 18.12
CA LYS A 4 12.61 -13.23 17.14
C LYS A 4 13.39 -12.39 16.14
N THR A 5 14.65 -12.75 15.93
CA THR A 5 15.48 -12.19 14.86
C THR A 5 15.23 -12.99 13.61
N LEU A 6 14.99 -12.31 12.51
CA LEU A 6 14.80 -12.91 11.19
C LEU A 6 15.67 -12.16 10.19
N SER A 7 16.17 -12.88 9.19
CA SER A 7 16.82 -12.29 8.03
C SER A 7 15.76 -11.97 6.98
N ILE A 8 15.84 -10.78 6.38
CA ILE A 8 14.98 -10.37 5.26
C ILE A 8 15.84 -9.95 4.08
N ASP A 9 15.29 -10.09 2.89
CA ASP A 9 15.85 -9.53 1.68
C ASP A 9 15.99 -8.01 1.79
N LEU A 10 17.00 -7.48 1.08
CA LEU A 10 17.29 -6.05 1.06
C LEU A 10 16.08 -5.24 0.56
N GLU A 11 15.37 -5.76 -0.44
CA GLU A 11 14.17 -5.10 -0.96
C GLU A 11 13.06 -4.99 0.10
N ALA A 12 12.82 -6.07 0.85
CA ALA A 12 11.85 -6.07 1.94
C ALA A 12 12.26 -5.10 3.05
N TYR A 13 13.56 -5.03 3.37
CA TYR A 13 14.10 -4.07 4.33
C TYR A 13 13.85 -2.62 3.90
N GLU A 14 14.14 -2.28 2.65
CA GLU A 14 13.92 -0.93 2.12
C GLU A 14 12.44 -0.57 2.05
N ARG A 15 11.55 -1.51 1.71
CA ARG A 15 10.09 -1.30 1.78
C ARG A 15 9.63 -0.99 3.20
N LEU A 16 10.12 -1.74 4.19
CA LEU A 16 9.82 -1.47 5.61
C LEU A 16 10.36 -0.11 6.05
N ARG A 17 11.56 0.26 5.59
CA ARG A 17 12.20 1.54 5.88
C ARG A 17 11.41 2.72 5.30
N ALA A 18 10.97 2.61 4.04
CA ALA A 18 10.15 3.63 3.38
C ALA A 18 8.76 3.77 4.02
N ALA A 19 8.20 2.67 4.56
CA ALA A 19 6.90 2.67 5.23
C ALA A 19 6.93 3.26 6.67
N ARG A 20 8.10 3.64 7.20
CA ARG A 20 8.24 4.28 8.52
C ARG A 20 7.66 5.68 8.47
N ARG A 21 6.80 6.02 9.43
CA ARG A 21 6.26 7.39 9.58
C ARG A 21 7.17 8.29 10.41
N SER A 22 7.98 7.69 11.28
CA SER A 22 8.92 8.38 12.15
C SER A 22 10.26 7.64 12.17
N PRO A 23 11.39 8.35 12.26
CA PRO A 23 12.70 7.73 12.44
C PRO A 23 12.87 6.97 13.76
N THR A 24 11.96 7.11 14.73
CA THR A 24 11.94 6.34 15.99
C THR A 24 11.03 5.12 15.96
N GLU A 25 10.25 4.95 14.89
CA GLU A 25 9.30 3.84 14.77
C GLU A 25 10.03 2.50 14.58
N SER A 26 9.64 1.48 15.35
CA SER A 26 10.21 0.14 15.21
C SER A 26 9.62 -0.62 14.03
N PHE A 27 10.42 -1.45 13.38
CA PHE A 27 9.96 -2.29 12.27
C PHE A 27 8.80 -3.20 12.70
N SER A 28 8.77 -3.67 13.94
CA SER A 28 7.64 -4.44 14.49
C SER A 28 6.32 -3.65 14.47
N GLN A 29 6.35 -2.32 14.69
CA GLN A 29 5.14 -1.50 14.57
C GLN A 29 4.75 -1.25 13.11
N VAL A 30 5.73 -1.07 12.22
CA VAL A 30 5.48 -0.97 10.78
C VAL A 30 4.81 -2.23 10.25
N ILE A 31 5.32 -3.42 10.59
CA ILE A 31 4.78 -4.71 10.17
C ILE A 31 3.36 -4.92 10.70
N LYS A 32 3.08 -4.53 11.96
CA LYS A 32 1.74 -4.62 12.55
C LYS A 32 0.74 -3.67 11.91
N ARG A 33 1.18 -2.49 11.47
CA ARG A 33 0.34 -1.52 10.74
C ARG A 33 0.11 -1.96 9.31
N ALA A 34 1.10 -2.59 8.69
CA ALA A 34 1.03 -2.99 7.29
C ALA A 34 -0.25 -3.81 7.08
N HIS A 35 -1.19 -3.26 6.33
CA HIS A 35 -2.39 -3.96 5.93
C HIS A 35 -1.97 -4.89 4.79
N TRP A 36 -1.57 -6.10 5.13
CA TRP A 36 -1.31 -7.16 4.17
C TRP A 36 -2.65 -7.48 3.50
N ARG A 37 -2.93 -6.84 2.35
CA ARG A 37 -4.06 -7.24 1.51
C ARG A 37 -3.83 -8.69 1.14
N ASN A 38 -4.60 -9.59 1.74
CA ASN A 38 -4.58 -11.03 1.47
C ASN A 38 -5.25 -11.36 0.12
N GLU A 39 -5.66 -10.33 -0.61
CA GLU A 39 -6.50 -10.40 -1.79
C GLU A 39 -5.77 -9.65 -2.90
N ALA A 40 -5.43 -10.36 -3.97
CA ALA A 40 -4.93 -9.72 -5.18
C ALA A 40 -5.97 -8.68 -5.60
N PRO A 41 -5.60 -7.40 -5.79
CA PRO A 41 -6.56 -6.39 -6.19
C PRO A 41 -7.11 -6.77 -7.57
N THR A 42 -8.33 -7.29 -7.58
CA THR A 42 -9.03 -7.58 -8.83
C THR A 42 -9.47 -6.25 -9.44
N ALA A 43 -9.45 -6.16 -10.77
CA ALA A 43 -9.94 -4.99 -11.49
C ALA A 43 -11.41 -4.64 -11.09
N ALA A 44 -12.19 -5.64 -10.69
CA ALA A 44 -13.52 -5.47 -10.14
C ALA A 44 -13.54 -4.68 -8.81
N ALA A 45 -12.66 -5.02 -7.85
CA ALA A 45 -12.56 -4.30 -6.58
C ALA A 45 -12.09 -2.84 -6.77
N LEU A 46 -11.26 -2.59 -7.78
CA LEU A 46 -10.88 -1.22 -8.18
C LEU A 46 -12.08 -0.47 -8.79
N LEU A 47 -12.83 -1.12 -9.69
CA LEU A 47 -14.00 -0.53 -10.34
C LEU A 47 -15.07 -0.16 -9.31
N ASP A 48 -15.38 -1.04 -8.36
CA ASP A 48 -16.34 -0.80 -7.26
C ASP A 48 -15.94 0.38 -6.37
N ALA A 49 -14.64 0.51 -6.07
CA ALA A 49 -14.13 1.65 -5.29
C ALA A 49 -14.24 2.99 -6.04
N LEU A 50 -14.19 2.95 -7.38
CA LEU A 50 -14.33 4.13 -8.23
C LEU A 50 -15.81 4.48 -8.48
N THR A 51 -16.69 3.50 -8.64
CA THR A 51 -18.14 3.73 -8.84
C THR A 51 -18.85 4.12 -7.55
N GLY A 52 -18.43 3.62 -6.38
CA GLY A 52 -18.93 4.07 -5.07
C GLY A 52 -18.56 5.53 -4.72
N ARG A 53 -17.57 6.10 -5.43
CA ARG A 53 -17.11 7.48 -5.30
C ARG A 53 -17.67 8.31 -6.45
N SER A 54 -19.00 8.41 -6.53
CA SER A 54 -19.65 9.15 -7.62
C SER A 54 -19.11 10.59 -7.75
N SER A 55 -18.83 10.97 -9.00
CA SER A 55 -18.32 12.26 -9.51
C SER A 55 -16.79 12.49 -9.60
N ALA A 56 -16.03 11.53 -10.13
CA ALA A 56 -14.83 11.90 -10.88
C ALA A 56 -15.26 12.37 -12.28
N THR A 57 -15.46 13.69 -12.44
CA THR A 57 -15.67 14.31 -13.75
C THR A 57 -14.40 14.15 -14.58
N PHE A 58 -14.34 13.12 -15.43
CA PHE A 58 -13.29 13.00 -16.43
C PHE A 58 -13.58 14.01 -17.53
N ARG A 59 -12.85 15.13 -17.50
CA ARG A 59 -12.90 16.13 -18.56
C ARG A 59 -12.20 15.51 -19.77
N SER A 60 -12.99 15.09 -20.75
CA SER A 60 -12.51 14.60 -22.04
C SER A 60 -11.85 15.75 -22.78
N THR A 61 -10.53 15.82 -22.73
CA THR A 61 -9.74 16.68 -23.61
C THR A 61 -8.51 15.88 -23.97
N GLU A 62 -8.61 15.13 -25.06
CA GLU A 62 -7.53 14.81 -26.01
C GLU A 62 -7.99 13.63 -26.88
N LEU A 63 -8.79 13.94 -27.90
CA LEU A 63 -8.93 13.10 -29.07
C LEU A 63 -9.03 14.00 -30.29
N ALA A 64 -7.93 14.70 -30.58
CA ALA A 64 -7.67 15.39 -31.84
C ALA A 64 -6.16 15.68 -31.98
N ALA A 65 -5.41 14.69 -32.46
CA ALA A 65 -4.19 14.85 -33.24
C ALA A 65 -3.94 13.54 -34.01
#